data_AF-A0A2T4CTV9-F1
#
_entry.id   AF-A0A2T4CTV9-F1
#
_cell.length_a   1.000
_cell.length_b   1.000
_cell.length_c   1.000
_cell.angle_alpha   90.00
_cell.angle_beta   90.00
_cell.angle_gamma   90.00
#
_symmetry.space_group_name_H-M   'P 1'
#
loop_
_entity.id
_entity.type
_entity.pdbx_description
1 polymer ?
#
loop_
_entity_poly.entity_id
_entity_poly.type
_entity_poly.pdbx_seq_one_letter_code
_entity_poly.pdbx_strand_id
1 'polypeptide(L)'
;MEENKPKGSADHPLTETLARKILVDLAENNTGQIRWSRHVKMRMIERGITSRQILTVLKSRHSVFREGPFEAINGDWKLNISGMAAGTIIQVTLAIENFRDDPAAVVVTVWIE
;
A
#
# COMPACT_ATOMS: atom_id res chain seq x y z
N MET A 1 -13.40 27.53 -13.98
CA MET A 1 -13.98 26.36 -13.30
C MET A 1 -12.81 25.41 -13.07
N GLU A 2 -12.21 25.44 -11.89
CA GLU A 2 -11.09 24.54 -11.56
C GLU A 2 -11.59 23.44 -10.63
N GLU A 3 -11.23 22.21 -11.00
CA GLU A 3 -11.67 20.97 -10.40
C GLU A 3 -11.21 20.84 -8.95
N ASN A 4 -12.16 20.40 -8.12
CA ASN A 4 -12.05 20.14 -6.70
C ASN A 4 -11.20 18.88 -6.46
N LYS A 5 -9.88 18.97 -6.65
CA LYS A 5 -8.94 17.92 -6.24
C LYS A 5 -8.75 17.97 -4.72
N PRO A 6 -8.86 16.84 -4.00
CA PRO A 6 -8.68 16.82 -2.55
C PRO A 6 -7.22 17.16 -2.21
N LYS A 7 -6.98 18.41 -1.79
CA LYS A 7 -5.67 18.89 -1.34
C LYS A 7 -5.42 18.35 0.08
N GLY A 8 -4.44 17.45 0.23
CA GLY A 8 -3.90 17.11 1.54
C GLY A 8 -3.18 18.31 2.14
N SER A 9 -3.74 18.95 3.16
CA SER A 9 -3.15 20.10 3.86
C SER A 9 -1.87 19.71 4.61
N ALA A 10 -0.87 20.60 4.61
CA ALA A 10 0.50 20.38 5.11
C ALA A 10 0.59 19.93 6.58
N ASP A 11 -0.45 20.16 7.39
CA ASP A 11 -0.37 20.04 8.85
C ASP A 11 -0.71 18.67 9.45
N HIS A 12 -1.04 17.65 8.65
CA HIS A 12 -1.42 16.34 9.19
C HIS A 12 -0.53 15.20 8.66
N PRO A 13 0.00 14.35 9.55
CA PRO A 13 0.72 13.14 9.15
C PRO A 13 -0.20 12.19 8.37
N LEU A 14 0.38 11.29 7.57
CA LEU A 14 -0.42 10.28 6.87
C LEU A 14 -1.09 9.37 7.90
N THR A 15 -2.41 9.50 8.06
CA THR A 15 -3.19 8.65 8.98
C THR A 15 -3.49 7.30 8.34
N GLU A 16 -3.75 6.27 9.15
CA GLU A 16 -4.20 4.96 8.66
C GLU A 16 -5.44 5.05 7.77
N THR A 17 -6.39 5.94 8.12
CA THR A 17 -7.61 6.15 7.35
C THR A 17 -7.30 6.69 5.95
N LEU A 18 -6.39 7.67 5.85
CA LEU A 18 -5.99 8.24 4.56
C LEU A 18 -5.14 7.24 3.76
N ALA A 19 -4.17 6.57 4.39
CA ALA A 19 -3.38 5.53 3.77
C ALA A 19 -4.27 4.42 3.21
N ARG A 20 -5.29 3.97 3.96
CA ARG A 20 -6.25 2.97 3.47
C ARG A 20 -6.99 3.44 2.22
N LYS A 21 -7.47 4.69 2.20
CA LYS A 21 -8.15 5.24 1.01
C LYS A 21 -7.24 5.24 -0.21
N ILE A 22 -5.98 5.65 -0.04
CA ILE A 22 -4.97 5.64 -1.10
C ILE A 22 -4.72 4.21 -1.59
N LEU A 23 -4.48 3.25 -0.69
CA LEU A 23 -4.19 1.87 -1.06
C LEU A 23 -5.37 1.20 -1.80
N VAL A 24 -6.60 1.47 -1.38
CA VAL A 24 -7.81 0.96 -2.05
C VAL A 24 -7.92 1.55 -3.45
N ASP A 25 -7.79 2.87 -3.61
CA ASP A 25 -7.87 3.52 -4.92
C ASP A 25 -6.75 3.03 -5.87
N LEU A 26 -5.53 2.92 -5.35
CA LEU A 26 -4.40 2.37 -6.09
C LEU A 26 -4.65 0.93 -6.56
N ALA A 27 -5.24 0.10 -5.71
CA ALA A 27 -5.46 -1.31 -6.04
C ALA A 27 -6.71 -1.57 -6.90
N GLU A 28 -7.67 -0.65 -6.93
CA GLU A 28 -8.89 -0.73 -7.76
C GLU A 28 -8.72 -0.03 -9.11
N ASN A 29 -8.22 1.21 -9.10
CA ASN A 29 -8.26 2.11 -10.26
C ASN A 29 -6.88 2.37 -10.86
N ASN A 30 -5.83 2.39 -10.03
CA ASN A 30 -4.50 2.88 -10.42
C ASN A 30 -3.38 1.85 -10.21
N THR A 31 -3.63 0.58 -10.54
CA THR A 31 -2.68 -0.52 -10.25
C THR A 31 -1.30 -0.34 -10.88
N GLY A 32 -1.19 0.44 -11.96
CA GLY A 32 0.08 0.81 -12.59
C GLY A 32 0.97 1.72 -11.73
N GLN A 33 0.40 2.41 -10.74
CA GLN A 33 1.16 3.20 -9.76
C GLN A 33 1.65 2.36 -8.57
N ILE A 34 1.26 1.07 -8.51
CA ILE A 34 1.83 0.12 -7.55
C ILE A 34 3.08 -0.50 -8.18
N ARG A 35 4.25 -0.13 -7.66
CA ARG A 35 5.55 -0.55 -8.16
C ARG A 35 6.08 -1.76 -7.40
N TRP A 36 6.73 -2.65 -8.14
CA TRP A 36 7.24 -3.92 -7.65
C TRP A 36 8.71 -4.08 -8.04
N SER A 37 9.60 -4.18 -7.05
CA SER A 37 11.01 -4.44 -7.32
C SER A 37 11.24 -5.92 -7.72
N ARG A 38 12.40 -6.21 -8.33
CA ARG A 38 12.84 -7.60 -8.59
C ARG A 38 12.89 -8.41 -7.30
N HIS A 39 13.35 -7.79 -6.20
CA HIS A 39 13.40 -8.43 -4.89
C HIS A 39 12.00 -8.89 -4.44
N VAL A 40 10.99 -8.03 -4.55
CA VAL A 40 9.60 -8.36 -4.17
C VAL A 40 9.04 -9.48 -5.03
N LYS A 41 9.25 -9.42 -6.35
CA LYS A 41 8.78 -10.49 -7.24
C LYS A 41 9.41 -11.85 -6.90
N MET A 42 10.69 -11.87 -6.53
CA MET A 42 11.36 -13.08 -6.07
C MET A 42 10.75 -13.58 -4.75
N ARG A 43 10.53 -12.69 -3.79
CA ARG A 43 9.84 -12.96 -2.51
C ARG A 43 8.43 -13.51 -2.68
N MET A 44 7.72 -13.08 -3.72
CA MET A 44 6.40 -13.56 -4.08
C MET A 44 6.46 -14.99 -4.63
N ILE A 45 7.39 -15.26 -5.56
CA ILE A 45 7.60 -16.59 -6.15
C ILE A 45 7.98 -17.61 -5.07
N GLU A 46 8.93 -17.26 -4.19
CA GLU A 46 9.38 -18.12 -3.06
C GLU A 46 8.21 -18.54 -2.16
N ARG A 47 7.16 -17.71 -2.06
CA ARG A 47 6.04 -17.90 -1.14
C ARG A 47 4.74 -18.28 -1.83
N GLY A 48 4.75 -18.48 -3.15
CA GLY A 48 3.52 -18.77 -3.91
C GLY A 48 2.47 -17.64 -3.86
N ILE A 49 2.91 -16.39 -3.64
CA ILE A 49 2.02 -15.23 -3.59
C ILE A 49 1.89 -14.62 -4.99
N THR A 50 0.67 -14.42 -5.44
CA THR A 50 0.37 -13.72 -6.69
C THR A 50 0.13 -12.24 -6.48
N SER A 51 0.36 -11.42 -7.52
CA SER A 51 0.00 -9.99 -7.48
C SER A 51 -1.48 -9.79 -7.16
N ARG A 52 -2.36 -10.69 -7.64
CA ARG A 52 -3.80 -10.62 -7.38
C ARG A 52 -4.13 -10.78 -5.90
N GLN A 53 -3.47 -11.70 -5.20
CA GLN A 53 -3.64 -11.85 -3.76
C GLN A 53 -3.21 -10.60 -3.00
N ILE A 54 -2.10 -9.97 -3.40
CA ILE A 54 -1.66 -8.71 -2.78
C ILE A 54 -2.68 -7.60 -3.04
N LEU A 55 -3.15 -7.45 -4.28
CA LEU A 55 -4.21 -6.48 -4.59
C LEU A 55 -5.49 -6.75 -3.78
N THR A 56 -5.85 -8.00 -3.53
CA THR A 56 -6.98 -8.35 -2.65
C THR A 56 -6.74 -7.85 -1.22
N VAL A 57 -5.53 -8.01 -0.67
CA VAL A 57 -5.18 -7.47 0.65
C VAL A 57 -5.28 -5.95 0.65
N LEU A 58 -4.74 -5.26 -0.36
CA LEU A 58 -4.76 -3.79 -0.43
C LEU A 58 -6.18 -3.20 -0.55
N LYS A 59 -7.07 -3.86 -1.31
CA LYS A 59 -8.47 -3.43 -1.49
C LYS A 59 -9.36 -3.72 -0.29
N SER A 60 -9.00 -4.70 0.52
CA SER A 60 -9.85 -5.16 1.61
C SER A 60 -9.93 -4.13 2.74
N ARG A 61 -11.15 -3.72 3.06
CA ARG A 61 -11.45 -2.90 4.24
C ARG A 61 -11.16 -3.63 5.56
N HIS A 62 -11.09 -4.95 5.52
CA HIS A 62 -10.83 -5.80 6.69
C HIS A 62 -9.34 -6.06 6.92
N SER A 63 -8.47 -5.62 6.01
CA SER A 63 -7.03 -5.70 6.22
C SER A 63 -6.60 -4.80 7.38
N VAL A 64 -5.70 -5.30 8.21
CA VAL A 64 -5.28 -4.70 9.47
C VAL A 64 -3.91 -4.07 9.32
N PHE A 65 -3.74 -2.84 9.78
CA PHE A 65 -2.42 -2.23 9.92
C PHE A 65 -1.70 -2.92 11.08
N ARG A 66 -0.61 -3.64 10.78
CA ARG A 66 0.30 -4.19 11.80
C ARG A 66 1.22 -3.12 12.34
N GLU A 67 1.60 -2.21 11.46
CA GLU A 67 2.35 -0.99 11.74
C GLU A 67 1.71 0.11 10.91
N GLY A 68 1.23 1.15 11.60
CA GLY A 68 0.60 2.30 10.96
C GLY A 68 1.61 3.07 10.09
N PRO A 69 1.13 4.02 9.27
CA PRO A 69 2.04 4.83 8.47
C PRO A 69 3.00 5.63 9.33
N PHE A 70 4.29 5.48 9.08
CA PHE A 70 5.34 6.28 9.69
C PHE A 70 6.26 6.85 8.62
N GLU A 71 6.73 8.07 8.85
CA GLU A 71 7.67 8.73 7.95
C GLU A 71 9.06 8.13 8.13
N ALA A 72 9.63 7.63 7.03
CA ALA A 72 11.01 7.17 6.98
C ALA A 72 11.96 8.37 6.76
N ILE A 73 13.25 8.16 7.03
CA ILE A 73 14.30 9.20 6.93
C ILE A 73 14.35 9.86 5.54
N ASN A 74 13.92 9.16 4.49
CA ASN A 74 13.89 9.65 3.11
C ASN A 74 12.61 10.44 2.77
N GLY A 75 11.68 10.63 3.71
CA GLY A 75 10.40 11.32 3.52
C GLY A 75 9.26 10.43 3.00
N ASP A 76 9.52 9.16 2.70
CA ASP A 76 8.48 8.21 2.30
C ASP A 76 7.70 7.72 3.51
N TRP A 77 6.41 7.42 3.31
CA TRP A 77 5.58 6.87 4.37
C TRP A 77 5.52 5.35 4.30
N LYS A 78 6.13 4.68 5.26
CA LYS A 78 6.12 3.21 5.34
C LYS A 78 5.00 2.72 6.22
N LEU A 79 4.43 1.58 5.85
CA LEU A 79 3.35 0.93 6.58
C LEU A 79 3.35 -0.57 6.33
N ASN A 80 2.65 -1.29 7.21
CA ASN A 80 2.56 -2.73 7.13
C ASN A 80 1.10 -3.18 7.29
N ILE A 81 0.60 -3.93 6.32
CA ILE A 81 -0.79 -4.38 6.27
C ILE A 81 -0.86 -5.90 6.16
N SER A 82 -1.68 -6.52 7.00
CA SER A 82 -1.99 -7.95 6.94
C SER A 82 -3.45 -8.15 6.51
N GLY A 83 -3.70 -9.12 5.64
CA GLY A 83 -5.05 -9.46 5.21
C GLY A 83 -5.14 -10.88 4.66
N MET A 84 -6.35 -11.43 4.64
CA MET A 84 -6.60 -12.75 4.09
C MET A 84 -6.79 -12.70 2.57
N ALA A 85 -6.08 -13.55 1.84
CA ALA A 85 -6.29 -13.76 0.41
C ALA A 85 -6.05 -15.22 0.04
N ALA A 86 -7.01 -15.84 -0.66
CA ALA A 86 -6.98 -17.25 -1.05
C ALA A 86 -6.71 -18.23 0.12
N GLY A 87 -7.29 -17.95 1.29
CA GLY A 87 -7.16 -18.82 2.48
C GLY A 87 -5.87 -18.63 3.27
N THR A 88 -5.00 -17.68 2.88
CA THR A 88 -3.73 -17.41 3.55
C THR A 88 -3.72 -15.98 4.10
N ILE A 89 -3.14 -15.78 5.28
CA ILE A 89 -2.85 -14.44 5.80
C ILE A 89 -1.56 -13.95 5.16
N ILE A 90 -1.68 -12.91 4.36
CA ILE A 90 -0.55 -12.29 3.68
C ILE A 90 -0.31 -10.93 4.32
N GLN A 91 0.95 -10.68 4.63
CA GLN A 91 1.40 -9.42 5.17
C GLN A 91 2.30 -8.72 4.14
N VAL A 92 2.07 -7.43 3.97
CA VAL A 92 2.64 -6.62 2.89
C VAL A 92 3.18 -5.33 3.51
N THR A 93 4.48 -5.10 3.31
CA THR A 93 5.11 -3.83 3.67
C THR A 93 5.17 -2.93 2.45
N LEU A 94 4.67 -1.69 2.59
CA LEU A 94 4.59 -0.71 1.52
C LEU A 94 5.27 0.59 1.94
N ALA A 95 5.75 1.33 0.95
CA ALA A 95 6.06 2.75 1.04
C ALA A 95 5.09 3.53 0.14
N ILE A 96 4.49 4.60 0.66
CA ILE A 96 3.68 5.54 -0.11
C ILE A 96 4.55 6.76 -0.41
N GLU A 97 4.69 7.05 -1.70
CA GLU A 97 5.40 8.20 -2.25
C GLU A 97 4.38 9.27 -2.68
N ASN A 98 4.76 10.55 -2.61
CA ASN A 98 3.98 11.68 -3.16
C ASN A 98 2.50 11.69 -2.78
N PHE A 99 2.15 11.30 -1.54
CA PHE A 99 0.77 11.04 -1.13
C PHE A 99 -0.21 12.22 -1.29
N ARG A 100 0.31 13.43 -1.50
CA ARG A 100 -0.46 14.69 -1.62
C ARG A 100 -0.89 15.03 -3.06
N ASP A 101 -0.09 14.65 -4.05
CA ASP A 101 -0.25 15.13 -5.44
C ASP A 101 -0.54 13.99 -6.43
N ASP A 102 0.32 12.97 -6.47
CA ASP A 102 0.20 11.78 -7.33
C ASP A 102 0.67 10.55 -6.54
N PRO A 103 -0.21 9.98 -5.70
CA PRO A 103 0.18 9.01 -4.69
C PRO A 103 0.59 7.68 -5.33
N ALA A 104 1.86 7.31 -5.27
CA ALA A 104 2.33 6.00 -5.71
C ALA A 104 2.61 5.08 -4.52
N ALA A 105 2.51 3.76 -4.73
CA ALA A 105 2.88 2.78 -3.72
C ALA A 105 4.02 1.90 -4.23
N VAL A 106 5.06 1.74 -3.42
CA VAL A 106 6.14 0.78 -3.66
C VAL A 106 5.97 -0.37 -2.68
N VAL A 107 5.80 -1.57 -3.21
CA VAL A 107 5.85 -2.77 -2.37
C VAL A 107 7.31 -3.00 -2.00
N VAL A 108 7.59 -3.00 -0.70
CA VAL A 108 8.93 -3.22 -0.17
C VAL A 108 9.18 -4.72 -0.07
N THR A 109 8.20 -5.47 0.42
CA THR A 109 8.31 -6.91 0.68
C THR A 109 6.97 -7.52 1.09
N VAL A 110 6.89 -8.84 1.05
CA VAL A 110 5.70 -9.65 1.34
C VAL A 110 6.07 -10.85 2.19
N TRP A 111 5.15 -11.34 3.01
CA TRP A 111 5.30 -12.55 3.83
C TRP A 111 3.96 -13.24 4.06
N ILE A 112 4.01 -14.51 4.45
CA ILE A 112 2.87 -15.30 4.91
C ILE A 112 3.02 -15.43 6.42
N GLU A 113 1.94 -15.18 7.16
CA GLU A 113 1.85 -15.51 8.59
C GLU A 113 1.48 -16.99 8.80
#